data_AF-A0A6N6S2U5-F1
#
_entry.id   AF-A0A6N6S2U5-F1
#
_cell.length_a   1.000
_cell.length_b   1.000
_cell.length_c   1.000
_cell.angle_alpha   90.00
_cell.angle_beta   90.00
_cell.angle_gamma   90.00
#
_symmetry.space_group_name_H-M   'P 1'
#
loop_
_entity.id
_entity.type
_entity.pdbx_description
1 polymer ?
#
loop_
_entity_poly.entity_id
_entity_poly.type
_entity_poly.pdbx_seq_one_letter_code
_entity_poly.pdbx_strand_id
1 'polypeptide(L)' 'MSGAETIKEGTCQEVEKDGRLYVFASSTRKAKFEKSGELGKGIIKIEYGPNGETVVFDSEETLKEYDHCHLKK' A
#
# COMPACT_ATOMS: atom_id res chain seq x y z
N MET A 1 21.70 -8.05 2.77
CA MET A 1 20.60 -7.65 3.67
C MET A 1 20.38 -6.18 3.43
N SER A 2 19.36 -5.81 2.67
CA SER A 2 19.02 -4.39 2.44
C SER A 2 17.67 -4.15 3.08
N GLY A 3 17.68 -3.39 4.16
CA GLY A 3 16.49 -2.83 4.77
C GLY A 3 15.93 -1.69 3.93
N ALA A 4 14.65 -1.45 4.12
CA ALA A 4 13.96 -0.18 3.93
C ALA A 4 12.85 -0.24 5.00
N GLU A 5 13.10 0.20 6.23
CA GLU A 5 13.01 1.60 6.70
C GLU A 5 11.65 2.24 6.41
N THR A 6 10.69 1.85 7.27
CA THR A 6 9.64 2.67 7.91
C THR A 6 9.29 4.00 7.24
N ILE A 7 8.25 4.00 6.42
CA ILE A 7 7.43 5.20 6.21
C ILE A 7 6.23 5.12 7.15
N LYS A 8 6.23 6.02 8.14
CA LYS A 8 5.03 6.43 8.89
C LYS A 8 4.79 7.90 8.54
N GLU A 9 3.74 8.23 7.79
CA GLU A 9 2.79 9.28 8.17
C GLU A 9 1.56 9.28 7.24
N GLY A 10 0.54 8.52 7.63
CA GLY A 10 -0.77 8.48 6.99
C GLY A 10 -1.62 7.45 7.71
N THR A 11 -2.90 7.73 7.94
CA THR A 11 -3.84 6.75 8.54
C THR A 11 -4.07 5.52 7.66
N CYS A 12 -3.50 5.50 6.45
CA CYS A 12 -3.54 4.39 5.53
C CYS A 12 -2.68 3.21 6.00
N GLN A 13 -3.26 2.02 5.90
CA GLN A 13 -2.55 0.78 6.21
C GLN A 13 -1.69 0.42 5.01
N GLU A 14 -0.41 0.79 5.02
CA GLU A 14 0.50 0.58 3.89
C GLU A 14 1.72 -0.28 4.27
N VAL A 15 2.26 -1.00 3.28
CA VAL A 15 3.43 -1.88 3.39
C VAL A 15 4.28 -1.72 2.14
N GLU A 16 5.53 -1.34 2.30
CA GLU A 16 6.49 -1.36 1.20
C GLU A 16 7.14 -2.75 1.08
N LYS A 17 7.11 -3.31 -0.13
CA LYS A 17 7.75 -4.59 -0.43
C LYS A 17 8.14 -4.66 -1.90
N ASP A 18 9.37 -5.06 -2.18
CA ASP A 18 9.87 -5.28 -3.54
C ASP A 18 9.75 -4.04 -4.45
N GLY A 19 9.97 -2.84 -3.89
CA GLY A 19 9.84 -1.56 -4.61
C GLY A 19 8.40 -1.16 -4.94
N ARG A 20 7.41 -1.80 -4.30
CA ARG A 20 5.98 -1.49 -4.44
C ARG A 20 5.38 -1.10 -3.11
N LEU A 21 4.41 -0.20 -3.17
CA LEU A 21 3.61 0.21 -2.02
C LEU A 21 2.29 -0.57 -2.02
N TYR A 22 2.06 -1.39 -1.01
CA TYR A 22 0.82 -2.15 -0.85
C TYR A 22 -0.10 -1.44 0.14
N VAL A 23 -1.32 -1.13 -0.29
CA VAL A 23 -2.30 -0.37 0.51
C VAL A 23 -3.50 -1.25 0.82
N PHE A 24 -3.92 -1.23 2.09
CA PHE A 24 -4.94 -2.12 2.64
C PHE A 24 -6.13 -1.35 3.24
N ALA A 25 -7.34 -1.84 2.97
CA ALA A 25 -8.55 -1.33 3.64
C ALA A 25 -8.65 -1.74 5.13
N SER A 26 -7.90 -2.77 5.57
CA SER A 26 -7.98 -3.29 6.93
C SER A 26 -6.66 -3.87 7.44
N SER A 27 -6.39 -3.64 8.73
CA SER A 27 -5.24 -4.22 9.45
C SER A 27 -5.21 -5.75 9.41
N THR A 28 -6.37 -6.42 9.30
CA THR A 28 -6.42 -7.88 9.17
C THR A 28 -5.84 -8.36 7.83
N ARG A 29 -6.10 -7.62 6.74
CA ARG A 29 -5.58 -7.97 5.41
C ARG A 29 -4.08 -7.65 5.32
N LYS A 30 -3.66 -6.51 5.88
CA LYS A 30 -2.24 -6.16 6.06
C LYS A 30 -1.49 -7.28 6.80
N ALA A 31 -2.00 -7.70 7.96
CA ALA A 31 -1.36 -8.75 8.76
C ALA A 31 -1.31 -10.11 8.05
N LYS A 32 -2.30 -10.44 7.20
CA LYS A 32 -2.24 -11.65 6.36
C LYS A 32 -1.15 -11.52 5.31
N PHE A 33 -1.07 -10.38 4.62
CA PHE A 33 -0.03 -10.11 3.63
C PHE A 33 1.38 -10.09 4.24
N GLU A 34 1.56 -9.53 5.43
CA GLU A 34 2.86 -9.54 6.12
C GLU A 34 3.32 -10.96 6.46
N LYS A 35 2.38 -11.90 6.66
CA LYS A 35 2.68 -13.31 6.95
C LYS A 35 2.91 -14.16 5.70
N SER A 36 2.03 -14.06 4.70
CA SER A 36 2.11 -14.89 3.48
C SER A 36 3.01 -14.26 2.42
N GLY A 37 3.11 -12.93 2.42
CA GLY A 37 3.71 -12.16 1.34
C GLY A 37 2.85 -12.07 0.07
N GLU A 38 1.65 -12.62 0.10
CA GLU A 38 0.76 -12.76 -1.06
C GLU A 38 -0.45 -11.85 -0.93
N LEU A 39 -0.63 -11.00 -1.93
CA LEU A 39 -1.86 -10.22 -2.11
C LEU A 39 -2.69 -10.98 -3.14
N GLY A 40 -3.81 -11.58 -2.72
CA GLY A 40 -4.63 -12.42 -3.59
C GLY A 40 -5.14 -11.67 -4.82
N LYS A 41 -6.32 -11.04 -4.71
CA LYS A 41 -6.80 -10.11 -5.75
C LYS A 41 -6.39 -8.70 -5.37
N GLY A 42 -5.79 -7.98 -6.30
CA GLY A 42 -5.40 -6.58 -6.10
C GLY A 42 -5.44 -5.77 -7.38
N ILE A 43 -5.43 -4.46 -7.22
CA ILE A 43 -5.41 -3.47 -8.31
C ILE A 43 -4.02 -2.86 -8.32
N ILE A 44 -3.34 -2.91 -9.46
CA ILE A 44 -1.97 -2.39 -9.60
C ILE A 44 -2.04 -1.07 -10.37
N LYS A 45 -1.42 -0.03 -9.82
CA LYS A 45 -1.26 1.29 -10.43
C LYS A 45 0.23 1.63 -10.49
N ILE A 46 0.75 1.78 -11.70
CA ILE A 46 2.17 2.09 -11.95
C ILE A 46 2.35 3.60 -11.87
N GLU A 47 3.46 4.06 -11.27
CA GLU A 47 3.79 5.49 -11.10
C GLU A 47 2.67 6.32 -10.45
N TYR A 48 1.97 5.72 -9.48
CA TYR A 48 0.81 6.33 -8.82
C TYR A 48 1.12 6.84 -7.42
N GLY A 49 2.19 6.34 -6.80
CA GLY A 49 2.64 6.80 -5.49
C GLY A 49 3.16 8.23 -5.54
N PRO A 50 3.25 8.91 -4.38
CA PRO A 50 3.71 10.30 -4.30
C PRO A 50 5.13 10.51 -4.85
N ASN A 51 5.97 9.47 -4.90
CA ASN A 51 7.31 9.50 -5.46
C ASN A 51 7.43 8.73 -6.78
N GLY A 52 6.30 8.38 -7.42
CA GLY A 52 6.28 7.56 -8.63
C GLY A 52 6.37 6.05 -8.38
N GLU A 53 6.09 5.58 -7.16
CA GLU A 53 6.07 4.15 -6.85
C GLU A 53 4.90 3.44 -7.55
N THR A 54 5.08 2.14 -7.80
CA THR A 54 3.94 1.27 -8.13
C THR A 54 3.14 1.00 -6.87
N VAL A 55 1.86 1.33 -6.87
CA VAL A 55 0.94 1.12 -5.75
C VAL A 55 0.02 -0.05 -6.05
N VAL A 56 -0.13 -0.95 -5.09
CA VAL A 56 -0.98 -2.14 -5.18
C VAL A 56 -2.06 -2.06 -4.11
N PHE A 57 -3.31 -2.01 -4.53
CA PHE A 57 -4.48 -1.93 -3.64
C PHE A 57 -5.14 -3.28 -3.47
N ASP A 58 -5.61 -3.59 -2.27
CA ASP A 58 -6.36 -4.83 -2.01
C ASP A 58 -7.82 -4.75 -2.48
N SER A 59 -8.35 -3.55 -2.74
CA SER A 59 -9.71 -3.35 -3.25
C SER A 59 -9.92 -1.99 -3.92
N GLU A 60 -11.02 -1.84 -4.67
CA GLU A 60 -11.42 -0.56 -5.28
C GLU A 60 -11.77 0.51 -4.23
N GLU A 61 -12.24 0.09 -3.05
CA GLU A 61 -12.51 0.99 -1.93
C GLU A 61 -11.19 1.63 -1.46
N THR A 62 -10.17 0.80 -1.25
CA THR A 62 -8.83 1.26 -0.85
C THR A 62 -8.22 2.21 -1.86
N LEU A 63 -8.44 1.97 -3.16
CA LEU A 63 -7.99 2.87 -4.22
C LEU A 63 -8.63 4.27 -4.08
N LYS A 64 -9.94 4.33 -3.81
CA LYS A 64 -10.65 5.62 -3.64
C LYS A 64 -10.24 6.33 -2.35
N GLU A 65 -10.01 5.59 -1.28
CA GLU A 65 -9.58 6.17 0.00
C GLU A 65 -8.12 6.60 0.00
N TYR A 66 -7.28 6.00 -0.84
CA TYR A 66 -5.86 6.36 -0.96
C TYR A 66 -5.67 7.84 -1.33
N ASP A 67 -6.56 8.37 -2.18
CA ASP A 67 -6.57 9.79 -2.49
C ASP A 67 -6.77 10.65 -1.22
N HIS A 68 -7.52 10.20 -0.22
CA HIS A 68 -7.66 10.95 1.02
C HIS A 68 -6.42 10.89 1.93
N CYS A 69 -5.61 9.84 1.83
CA CYS A 69 -4.38 9.72 2.62
C CYS A 69 -3.22 10.52 2.05
N HIS A 70 -3.07 10.56 0.72
CA HIS A 70 -1.91 11.19 0.08
C HIS A 70 -2.22 12.54 -0.57
N LEU A 71 -3.49 12.85 -0.87
CA LEU A 71 -3.87 14.17 -1.35
C LEU A 71 -4.11 15.11 -0.15
N LYS A 72 -3.02 15.59 0.46
CA LYS A 72 -3.11 16.79 1.30
C LYS A 72 -3.60 17.95 0.40
N LYS A 73 -4.84 18.39 0.61
CA LYS A 73 -5.27 19.73 0.20
C LYS A 73 -4.65 20.78 1.11
#